data_AF-A0A7Y4MEY7-F1
#
_entry.id   AF-A0A7Y4MEY7-F1
#
_cell.length_a   1.000
_cell.length_b   1.000
_cell.length_c   1.000
_cell.angle_alpha   90.00
_cell.angle_beta   90.00
_cell.angle_gamma   90.00
#
_symmetry.space_group_name_H-M   'P 1'
#
loop_
_entity.id
_entity.type
_entity.pdbx_description
1 polymer ?
#
loop_
_entity_poly.entity_id
_entity_poly.type
_entity_poly.pdbx_seq_one_letter_code
_entity_poly.pdbx_strand_id
1 'polypeptide(L)'
;MSKTPAGTLYRGREGMWSWVAHRITGVVIFFFLLVHVLDTSLVRVSPEAYDAVIESYKNPIMGLGELGLVAAIVFHAFNGLRVILIDFWKKGPKYQRQLLWGVVGLWAVTMVAFSIRHLSVVFGG
;
A
#
# COMPACT_ATOMS: atom_id res chain seq x y z
N MET A 1 0.12 12.91 42.57
CA MET A 1 0.40 12.86 41.11
C MET A 1 1.61 11.96 40.89
N SER A 2 1.48 10.94 40.04
CA SER A 2 2.59 10.05 39.69
C SER A 2 3.69 10.86 38.99
N LYS A 3 4.95 10.68 39.44
CA LYS A 3 6.16 11.29 38.85
C LYS A 3 6.73 10.46 37.70
N THR A 4 6.05 9.43 37.24
CA THR A 4 6.54 8.60 36.14
C THR A 4 6.56 9.44 34.86
N PRO A 5 7.72 9.62 34.19
CA PRO A 5 7.76 10.30 32.91
C PRO A 5 6.82 9.58 31.95
N ALA A 6 5.89 10.32 31.34
CA ALA A 6 5.13 9.78 30.21
C ALA A 6 6.14 9.36 29.13
N GLY A 7 6.08 8.10 28.68
CA GLY A 7 7.03 7.59 27.69
C GLY A 7 7.02 8.46 26.44
N THR A 8 8.19 8.98 26.04
CA THR A 8 8.33 9.77 24.82
C THR A 8 8.30 8.84 23.61
N LEU A 9 7.67 9.23 22.50
CA LEU A 9 7.69 8.46 21.26
C LEU A 9 9.15 8.29 20.78
N TYR A 10 9.59 7.05 20.53
CA TYR A 10 10.90 6.80 19.97
C TYR A 10 10.95 7.38 18.54
N ARG A 11 11.89 8.30 18.30
CA ARG A 11 12.00 9.03 17.00
C ARG A 11 12.22 8.12 15.80
N GLY A 12 12.83 6.95 16.03
CA GLY A 12 13.16 6.01 14.96
C GLY A 12 14.18 6.56 13.96
N ARG A 13 14.55 5.70 13.02
CA ARG A 13 15.26 6.06 11.77
C ARG A 13 14.48 5.52 10.59
N GLU A 14 14.90 5.84 9.39
CA GLU A 14 14.23 5.49 8.14
C GLU A 14 13.89 4.00 8.00
N GLY A 15 14.73 3.11 8.55
CA GLY A 15 14.46 1.67 8.61
C GLY A 15 13.26 1.29 9.49
N MET A 16 13.07 1.93 10.63
CA MET A 16 11.94 1.68 11.52
C MET A 16 10.62 2.14 10.87
N TRP A 17 10.60 3.34 10.30
CA TRP A 17 9.41 3.86 9.64
C TRP A 17 9.05 3.05 8.38
N SER A 18 10.05 2.61 7.63
CA SER A 18 9.86 1.66 6.52
C SER A 18 9.24 0.34 6.98
N TRP A 19 9.66 -0.20 8.12
CA TRP A 19 9.05 -1.39 8.72
C TRP A 19 7.59 -1.16 9.15
N VAL A 20 7.29 -0.04 9.82
CA VAL A 20 5.92 0.31 10.22
C VAL A 20 5.02 0.37 8.98
N ALA A 21 5.45 1.11 7.96
CA ALA A 21 4.71 1.26 6.71
C ALA A 21 4.49 -0.09 6.00
N HIS A 22 5.51 -0.96 5.99
CA HIS A 22 5.39 -2.29 5.36
C HIS A 22 4.34 -3.17 6.05
N ARG A 23 4.27 -3.12 7.38
CA ARG A 23 3.24 -3.83 8.14
C ARG A 23 1.84 -3.28 7.91
N ILE A 24 1.68 -1.97 8.00
CA ILE A 24 0.38 -1.32 7.78
C ILE A 24 -0.15 -1.65 6.39
N THR A 25 0.68 -1.48 5.36
CA THR A 25 0.30 -1.81 3.98
C THR A 25 -0.04 -3.29 3.83
N GLY A 26 0.71 -4.21 4.44
CA GLY A 26 0.39 -5.64 4.42
C GLY A 26 -0.96 -5.98 5.04
N VAL A 27 -1.29 -5.36 6.18
CA VAL A 27 -2.59 -5.54 6.85
C VAL A 27 -3.73 -4.98 6.00
N VAL A 28 -3.56 -3.78 5.42
CA VAL A 28 -4.55 -3.18 4.51
C VAL A 28 -4.82 -4.08 3.32
N ILE A 29 -3.77 -4.59 2.67
CA ILE A 29 -3.87 -5.49 1.51
C ILE A 29 -4.55 -6.80 1.93
N PHE A 30 -4.23 -7.36 3.08
CA PHE A 30 -4.84 -8.59 3.58
C PHE A 30 -6.37 -8.44 3.73
N PHE A 31 -6.84 -7.38 4.39
CA PHE A 31 -8.28 -7.14 4.52
C PHE A 31 -8.96 -6.81 3.19
N PHE A 32 -8.28 -6.06 2.31
CA PHE A 32 -8.75 -5.85 0.94
C PHE A 32 -8.96 -7.18 0.23
N LEU A 33 -7.99 -8.10 0.30
CA LEU A 33 -8.08 -9.41 -0.36
C LEU A 33 -9.25 -10.25 0.15
N LEU A 34 -9.61 -10.17 1.44
CA LEU A 34 -10.78 -10.87 1.96
C LEU A 34 -12.07 -10.39 1.28
N VAL A 35 -12.28 -9.07 1.24
CA VAL A 35 -13.47 -8.49 0.58
C VAL A 35 -13.43 -8.74 -0.92
N HIS A 36 -12.27 -8.52 -1.55
CA HIS A 36 -12.06 -8.65 -2.99
C HIS A 36 -12.28 -10.07 -3.52
N VAL A 37 -11.84 -11.10 -2.79
CA VAL A 37 -12.08 -12.47 -3.23
C VAL A 37 -13.57 -12.81 -3.11
N LEU A 38 -14.25 -12.33 -2.06
CA LEU A 38 -15.68 -12.55 -1.88
C LEU A 38 -16.51 -11.84 -2.95
N ASP A 39 -16.26 -10.56 -3.21
CA ASP A 39 -17.00 -9.81 -4.24
C ASP A 39 -16.80 -10.39 -5.64
N THR A 40 -15.56 -10.76 -5.98
CA THR A 40 -15.24 -11.32 -7.29
C THR A 40 -15.83 -12.72 -7.44
N SER A 41 -15.99 -13.48 -6.34
CA SER A 41 -16.64 -14.79 -6.39
C SER A 41 -18.11 -14.75 -6.84
N LEU A 42 -18.79 -13.60 -6.69
CA LEU A 42 -20.19 -13.43 -7.15
C LEU A 42 -20.36 -13.59 -8.66
N VAL A 43 -19.27 -13.45 -9.44
CA VAL A 43 -19.26 -13.76 -10.88
C VAL A 43 -19.70 -15.20 -11.18
N ARG A 44 -19.59 -16.11 -10.19
CA ARG A 44 -20.01 -17.51 -10.31
C ARG A 44 -21.41 -17.77 -9.75
N VAL A 45 -22.07 -16.78 -9.18
CA VAL A 45 -23.36 -16.92 -8.49
C VAL A 45 -24.48 -16.29 -9.32
N SER A 46 -24.37 -14.99 -9.63
CA SER A 46 -25.35 -14.25 -10.43
C SER A 46 -24.67 -13.04 -11.07
N PRO A 47 -24.80 -12.86 -12.39
CA PRO A 47 -24.34 -11.65 -13.07
C PRO A 47 -24.92 -10.38 -12.44
N GLU A 48 -26.21 -10.39 -12.10
CA GLU A 48 -26.91 -9.24 -11.53
C GLU A 48 -26.34 -8.87 -10.14
N ALA A 49 -26.03 -9.88 -9.31
CA ALA A 49 -25.43 -9.65 -8.00
C ALA A 49 -24.01 -9.08 -8.10
N TYR A 50 -23.22 -9.58 -9.06
CA TYR A 50 -21.88 -9.05 -9.34
C TYR A 50 -21.96 -7.60 -9.83
N ASP A 51 -22.80 -7.33 -10.82
CA ASP A 51 -22.96 -5.99 -11.41
C ASP A 51 -23.42 -4.99 -10.35
N ALA A 52 -24.35 -5.36 -9.47
CA ALA A 52 -24.81 -4.50 -8.37
C ALA A 52 -23.68 -4.10 -7.40
N VAL A 53 -22.80 -5.05 -7.04
CA VAL A 53 -21.66 -4.76 -6.17
C VAL A 53 -20.64 -3.88 -6.87
N ILE A 54 -20.28 -4.20 -8.12
CA ILE A 54 -19.31 -3.40 -8.89
C ILE A 54 -19.82 -1.98 -9.14
N GLU A 55 -21.11 -1.81 -9.43
CA GLU A 55 -21.71 -0.49 -9.61
C GLU A 55 -21.60 0.36 -8.34
N SER A 56 -21.75 -0.24 -7.16
CA SER A 56 -21.57 0.47 -5.88
C SER A 56 -20.15 1.03 -5.68
N TYR A 57 -19.16 0.44 -6.36
CA TYR A 57 -17.76 0.89 -6.32
C TYR A 57 -17.43 2.00 -7.32
N LYS A 58 -18.30 2.29 -8.29
CA LYS A 58 -18.07 3.34 -9.29
C LYS A 58 -18.43 4.73 -8.78
N ASN A 59 -17.66 5.23 -7.82
CA ASN A 59 -17.82 6.59 -7.32
C ASN A 59 -16.47 7.20 -6.92
N PRO A 60 -16.37 8.54 -6.83
CA PRO A 60 -15.09 9.20 -6.54
C PRO A 60 -14.46 8.83 -5.20
N ILE A 61 -15.25 8.49 -4.18
CA ILE A 61 -14.70 8.07 -2.87
C ILE A 61 -13.97 6.74 -3.03
N MET A 62 -14.58 5.80 -3.75
CA MET A 62 -13.96 4.52 -4.07
C MET A 62 -12.76 4.69 -5.00
N GLY A 63 -12.82 5.61 -5.98
CA GLY A 63 -11.67 5.96 -6.81
C GLY A 63 -10.47 6.50 -6.01
N LEU A 64 -10.70 7.31 -4.97
CA LEU A 64 -9.66 7.73 -4.03
C LEU A 64 -9.16 6.57 -3.16
N GLY A 65 -10.07 5.67 -2.76
CA GLY A 65 -9.73 4.42 -2.06
C GLY A 65 -8.81 3.52 -2.90
N GLU A 66 -9.10 3.35 -4.18
CA GLU A 66 -8.28 2.62 -5.15
C GLU A 66 -6.89 3.26 -5.28
N LEU A 67 -6.80 4.59 -5.35
CA LEU A 67 -5.51 5.29 -5.34
C LEU A 67 -4.68 4.95 -4.11
N GLY A 68 -5.31 5.00 -2.92
CA GLY A 68 -4.66 4.64 -1.66
C GLY A 68 -4.25 3.16 -1.61
N LEU A 69 -5.10 2.27 -2.13
CA LEU A 69 -4.82 0.84 -2.19
C LEU A 69 -3.63 0.53 -3.11
N VAL A 70 -3.58 1.12 -4.32
CA VAL A 70 -2.44 0.96 -5.23
C VAL A 70 -1.17 1.52 -4.59
N ALA A 71 -1.24 2.66 -3.91
CA ALA A 71 -0.11 3.21 -3.16
C ALA A 71 0.43 2.22 -2.12
N ALA A 72 -0.47 1.54 -1.39
CA ALA A 72 -0.10 0.52 -0.42
C ALA A 72 0.54 -0.71 -1.08
N ILE A 73 -0.05 -1.23 -2.16
CA ILE A 73 0.45 -2.41 -2.90
C ILE A 73 1.85 -2.15 -3.46
N VAL A 74 2.04 -1.03 -4.16
CA VAL A 74 3.33 -0.70 -4.80
C VAL A 74 4.41 -0.51 -3.75
N PHE A 75 4.12 0.19 -2.64
CA PHE A 75 5.09 0.34 -1.56
C PHE A 75 5.42 -1.02 -0.93
N HIS A 76 4.40 -1.83 -0.63
CA HIS A 76 4.57 -3.14 0.01
C HIS A 76 5.47 -4.06 -0.84
N ALA A 77 5.20 -4.11 -2.15
CA ALA A 77 5.97 -4.91 -3.09
C ALA A 77 7.43 -4.44 -3.20
N PHE A 78 7.68 -3.16 -3.48
CA PHE A 78 9.04 -2.66 -3.61
C PHE A 78 9.84 -2.73 -2.31
N ASN A 79 9.21 -2.41 -1.17
CA ASN A 79 9.88 -2.52 0.11
C ASN A 79 10.13 -3.99 0.50
N GLY A 80 9.23 -4.91 0.14
CA GLY A 80 9.45 -6.36 0.29
C GLY A 80 10.66 -6.84 -0.50
N LEU A 81 10.81 -6.40 -1.77
CA LEU A 81 12.00 -6.68 -2.58
C LEU A 81 13.27 -6.10 -1.95
N ARG A 82 13.20 -4.90 -1.36
CA ARG A 82 14.33 -4.33 -0.59
C ARG A 82 14.71 -5.22 0.60
N VAL A 83 13.74 -5.72 1.36
CA VAL A 83 13.99 -6.61 2.50
C VAL A 83 14.65 -7.91 2.03
N ILE A 84 14.09 -8.56 1.01
CA ILE A 84 14.68 -9.76 0.39
C ILE A 84 16.13 -9.47 -0.04
N LEU A 85 16.38 -8.36 -0.73
CA LEU A 85 17.73 -8.00 -1.16
C LEU A 85 18.67 -7.78 0.04
N ILE A 86 18.20 -7.16 1.13
CA ILE A 86 18.99 -6.98 2.34
C ILE A 86 19.36 -8.33 2.97
N ASP A 87 18.44 -9.28 2.99
CA ASP A 87 18.64 -10.59 3.61
C ASP A 87 19.58 -11.49 2.80
N PHE A 88 19.49 -11.46 1.46
CA PHE A 88 20.26 -12.35 0.60
C PHE A 88 21.56 -11.74 0.03
N TRP A 89 21.72 -10.42 0.06
CA TRP A 89 22.93 -9.77 -0.41
C TRP A 89 23.88 -9.46 0.74
N LYS A 90 25.11 -9.98 0.70
CA LYS A 90 26.15 -9.74 1.73
C LYS A 90 26.41 -8.26 2.05
N LYS A 91 26.22 -7.34 1.09
CA LYS A 91 26.38 -5.89 1.30
C LYS A 91 25.05 -5.17 1.53
N GLY A 92 23.93 -5.87 1.56
CA GLY A 92 22.58 -5.32 1.72
C GLY A 92 22.42 -4.39 2.91
N PRO A 93 22.79 -4.83 4.15
CA PRO A 93 22.71 -3.96 5.33
C PRO A 93 23.55 -2.68 5.21
N LYS A 94 24.71 -2.74 4.53
CA LYS A 94 25.56 -1.55 4.28
C LYS A 94 24.84 -0.50 3.42
N TYR A 95 24.01 -0.93 2.47
CA TYR A 95 23.32 -0.06 1.52
C TYR A 95 21.83 0.15 1.85
N GLN A 96 21.38 -0.20 3.06
CA GLN A 96 19.95 -0.21 3.41
C GLN A 96 19.25 1.15 3.23
N ARG A 97 19.98 2.27 3.40
CA ARG A 97 19.48 3.64 3.19
C ARG A 97 19.33 3.95 1.70
N GLN A 98 20.33 3.62 0.88
CA GLN A 98 20.30 3.81 -0.58
C GLN A 98 19.18 2.96 -1.20
N LEU A 99 19.04 1.72 -0.75
CA LEU A 99 17.95 0.83 -1.17
C LEU A 99 16.58 1.42 -0.80
N LEU A 100 16.44 2.02 0.39
CA LEU A 100 15.18 2.66 0.79
C LEU A 100 14.85 3.85 -0.11
N TRP A 101 15.82 4.72 -0.41
CA TRP A 101 15.59 5.84 -1.33
C TRP A 101 15.31 5.37 -2.75
N GLY A 102 15.90 4.26 -3.20
CA GLY A 102 15.55 3.59 -4.45
C GLY A 102 14.08 3.16 -4.46
N VAL A 103 13.62 2.51 -3.39
CA VAL A 103 12.20 2.13 -3.22
C VAL A 103 11.29 3.36 -3.27
N VAL A 104 11.62 4.43 -2.54
CA VAL A 104 10.82 5.67 -2.52
C VAL A 104 10.77 6.32 -3.90
N GLY A 105 11.90 6.38 -4.61
CA GLY A 105 11.97 6.92 -5.97
C GLY A 105 11.13 6.13 -6.97
N LEU A 106 11.27 4.79 -6.98
CA LEU A 106 10.47 3.91 -7.84
C LEU A 106 8.98 3.99 -7.52
N TRP A 107 8.65 4.01 -6.23
CA TRP A 107 7.28 4.19 -5.75
C TRP A 107 6.70 5.53 -6.23
N ALA A 108 7.42 6.64 -6.05
CA ALA A 108 6.95 7.96 -6.45
C ALA A 108 6.74 8.06 -7.97
N VAL A 109 7.69 7.57 -8.78
CA VAL A 109 7.55 7.57 -10.25
C VAL A 109 6.34 6.75 -10.69
N THR A 110 6.18 5.54 -10.13
CA THR A 110 5.05 4.65 -10.44
C THR A 110 3.73 5.30 -10.02
N MET A 111 3.67 5.88 -8.82
CA MET A 111 2.47 6.52 -8.30
C MET A 111 2.11 7.79 -9.07
N VAL A 112 3.07 8.61 -9.51
CA VAL A 112 2.78 9.80 -10.32
C VAL A 112 2.16 9.39 -11.65
N ALA A 113 2.77 8.43 -12.35
CA ALA A 113 2.23 7.92 -13.62
C ALA A 113 0.83 7.33 -13.45
N PHE A 114 0.62 6.51 -12.42
CA PHE A 114 -0.68 5.93 -12.10
C PHE A 114 -1.72 7.01 -11.74
N SER A 115 -1.38 7.95 -10.85
CA SER A 115 -2.32 8.96 -10.34
C SER A 115 -2.82 9.89 -11.44
N ILE A 116 -1.97 10.29 -12.38
CA ILE A 116 -2.38 11.14 -13.51
C ILE A 116 -3.49 10.44 -14.31
N ARG A 117 -3.24 9.18 -14.70
CA ARG A 117 -4.24 8.38 -15.43
C ARG A 117 -5.47 8.13 -14.58
N HIS A 118 -5.29 7.64 -13.36
CA HIS A 118 -6.38 7.20 -12.49
C HIS A 118 -7.32 8.35 -12.16
N LEU A 119 -6.79 9.48 -11.71
CA LEU A 119 -7.61 10.64 -11.33
C LEU A 119 -8.26 11.30 -12.55
N SER A 120 -7.64 11.22 -13.73
CA SER A 120 -8.30 11.66 -14.97
C SER A 120 -9.53 10.81 -15.31
N VAL A 121 -9.52 9.51 -15.01
CA VAL A 121 -10.69 8.63 -15.21
C VAL A 121 -11.74 8.87 -14.11
N VAL A 122 -11.30 8.99 -12.86
CA VAL A 122 -12.22 9.17 -11.71
C VAL A 122 -12.98 10.50 -11.76
N PHE A 123 -12.36 11.57 -12.26
CA PHE A 123 -12.95 12.92 -12.27
C PHE A 123 -13.22 13.49 -13.68
N GLY A 124 -12.78 12.81 -14.74
CA GLY A 124 -12.87 13.33 -16.12
C GLY A 124 -14.21 13.14 -16.81
N GLY A 125 -15.05 12.22 -16.33
CA GLY A 125 -16.31 11.85 -16.98
C GLY A 125 -16.13 10.82 -18.08
#